data_AF-A0A224Y782-F1
#
_entry.id   AF-A0A224Y782-F1
#
_cell.length_a   1.000
_cell.length_b   1.000
_cell.length_c   1.000
_cell.angle_alpha   90.00
_cell.angle_beta   90.00
_cell.angle_gamma   90.00
#
_symmetry.space_group_name_H-M   'P 1'
#
loop_
_entity.id
_entity.type
_entity.pdbx_description
1 polymer ?
#
loop_
_entity_poly.entity_id
_entity_poly.type
_entity_poly.pdbx_seq_one_letter_code
_entity_poly.pdbx_strand_id
1 'polypeptide(L)'
;MILKERQWRLLGLTFITAQCVIYIAHCQYAKVPCNVTDGYCYKNATERIKNGYDYLYPPPNCSKWVCNVSQEAFLLYGCESAAEDPYQWLPMLQTDCFYPKCCKENCTQRPSG
;
A
#
# COMPACT_ATOMS: atom_id res chain seq x y z
N MET A 1 34.19 18.11 5.08
CA MET A 1 34.02 16.92 4.22
C MET A 1 32.86 16.00 4.66
N ILE A 2 31.95 16.43 5.56
CA ILE A 2 30.94 15.56 6.22
C ILE A 2 29.52 15.72 5.63
N LEU A 3 29.22 16.81 4.93
CA LEU A 3 27.89 17.06 4.35
C LEU A 3 27.56 16.19 3.14
N LYS A 4 28.56 15.90 2.28
CA LYS A 4 28.36 15.12 1.04
C LYS A 4 27.89 13.70 1.35
N GLU A 5 28.56 13.00 2.28
CA GLU A 5 28.19 11.61 2.63
C GLU A 5 26.80 11.50 3.26
N ARG A 6 26.37 12.51 4.01
CA ARG A 6 25.00 12.56 4.57
C ARG A 6 23.95 12.72 3.47
N GLN A 7 24.21 13.55 2.45
CA GLN A 7 23.36 13.65 1.27
C GLN A 7 23.31 12.35 0.45
N TRP A 8 24.44 11.66 0.25
CA TRP A 8 24.47 10.38 -0.46
C TRP A 8 23.68 9.28 0.27
N ARG A 9 23.76 9.23 1.61
CA ARG A 9 22.95 8.30 2.41
C ARG A 9 21.47 8.62 2.35
N LEU A 10 21.08 9.89 2.42
CA LEU A 10 19.69 10.34 2.27
C LEU A 10 19.14 9.98 0.88
N LEU A 11 19.91 10.26 -0.18
CA LEU A 11 19.55 9.91 -1.56
C LEU A 11 19.39 8.40 -1.75
N GLY A 12 20.30 7.60 -1.19
CA GLY A 12 20.20 6.14 -1.23
C GLY A 12 18.96 5.60 -0.52
N LEU A 13 18.64 6.14 0.66
CA LEU A 13 17.47 5.71 1.43
C LEU A 13 16.16 6.08 0.71
N THR A 14 16.08 7.27 0.11
CA THR A 14 14.92 7.67 -0.70
C THR A 14 14.76 6.84 -1.97
N PHE A 15 15.86 6.38 -2.57
CA PHE A 15 15.81 5.53 -3.76
C PHE A 15 15.30 4.12 -3.42
N ILE A 16 15.75 3.54 -2.30
CA ILE A 16 15.29 2.22 -1.84
C ILE A 16 13.81 2.26 -1.47
N THR A 17 13.36 3.29 -0.73
CA THR A 17 11.95 3.40 -0.37
C THR A 17 11.07 3.63 -1.60
N ALA A 18 11.50 4.44 -2.56
CA ALA A 18 10.81 4.61 -3.83
C ALA A 18 10.72 3.31 -4.63
N GLN A 19 11.79 2.51 -4.68
CA GLN A 19 11.78 1.22 -5.36
C GLN A 19 10.85 0.21 -4.67
N CYS A 20 10.83 0.15 -3.34
CA CYS A 20 9.88 -0.70 -2.60
C CYS A 20 8.42 -0.28 -2.85
N VAL A 21 8.15 1.03 -2.91
CA VAL A 21 6.82 1.58 -3.20
C VAL A 21 6.36 1.21 -4.61
N ILE A 22 7.22 1.38 -5.60
CA ILE A 22 6.94 1.02 -7.00
C ILE A 22 6.75 -0.49 -7.11
N TYR A 23 7.61 -1.30 -6.47
CA TYR A 23 7.49 -2.75 -6.49
C TYR A 23 6.13 -3.22 -5.95
N ILE A 24 5.68 -2.69 -4.82
CA ILE A 24 4.40 -3.06 -4.20
C ILE A 24 3.21 -2.70 -5.11
N ALA A 25 3.22 -1.53 -5.74
CA ALA A 25 2.15 -1.12 -6.66
C ALA A 25 2.09 -2.01 -7.93
N HIS A 26 3.23 -2.52 -8.38
CA HIS A 26 3.33 -3.38 -9.58
C HIS A 26 3.31 -4.88 -9.29
N CYS A 27 3.22 -5.32 -8.03
CA CYS A 27 3.06 -6.74 -7.73
C CYS A 27 1.62 -7.20 -7.95
N GLN A 28 1.44 -8.35 -8.60
CA GLN A 28 0.18 -9.10 -8.49
C GLN A 28 -0.13 -9.41 -7.02
N TYR A 29 0.84 -9.96 -6.28
CA TYR A 29 0.63 -10.42 -4.92
C TYR A 29 1.92 -10.46 -4.12
N ALA A 30 1.86 -10.08 -2.85
CA ALA A 30 2.95 -10.26 -1.89
C ALA A 30 2.41 -10.65 -0.50
N LYS A 31 3.23 -11.37 0.26
CA LYS A 31 2.98 -11.65 1.68
C LYS A 31 3.96 -10.86 2.52
N VAL A 32 3.44 -10.05 3.44
CA VAL A 32 4.27 -9.28 4.39
C VAL A 32 4.03 -9.82 5.79
N PRO A 33 5.04 -10.42 6.45
CA PRO A 33 4.92 -10.87 7.83
C PRO A 33 4.51 -9.72 8.75
N CYS A 34 3.64 -10.00 9.73
CA CYS A 34 3.18 -8.99 10.68
C CYS A 34 2.97 -9.58 12.06
N ASN A 35 3.02 -8.73 13.09
CA ASN A 35 2.64 -9.16 14.43
C ASN A 35 1.12 -9.29 14.52
N VAL A 36 0.64 -10.36 15.14
CA VAL A 36 -0.78 -10.64 15.31
C VAL A 36 -1.14 -10.69 16.78
N THR A 37 -2.18 -9.97 17.18
CA THR A 37 -2.66 -9.96 18.57
C THR A 37 -4.17 -9.69 18.58
N ASP A 38 -4.91 -10.45 19.38
CA ASP A 38 -6.38 -10.31 19.55
C ASP A 38 -7.20 -10.30 18.24
N GLY A 39 -6.74 -11.03 17.22
CA GLY A 39 -7.41 -11.06 15.91
C GLY A 39 -7.14 -9.84 15.02
N TYR A 40 -6.10 -9.07 15.33
CA TYR A 40 -5.62 -7.94 14.52
C TYR A 40 -4.20 -8.18 14.02
N CYS A 41 -3.93 -7.76 12.79
CA CYS A 41 -2.58 -7.65 12.24
C CYS A 41 -2.06 -6.24 12.46
N TYR A 42 -0.84 -6.12 12.97
CA TYR A 42 -0.18 -4.85 13.24
C TYR A 42 0.78 -4.52 12.11
N LYS A 43 0.51 -3.41 11.41
CA LYS A 43 1.40 -2.89 10.38
C LYS A 43 2.56 -2.12 11.01
N ASN A 44 2.24 -1.30 12.01
CA ASN A 44 3.15 -0.49 12.82
C ASN A 44 2.70 -0.54 14.29
N ALA A 45 3.39 0.16 15.19
CA ALA A 45 3.01 0.23 16.61
C ALA A 45 1.60 0.80 16.87
N THR A 46 1.06 1.57 15.94
CA THR A 46 -0.22 2.30 16.06
C THR A 46 -1.29 1.83 15.09
N GLU A 47 -0.90 1.31 13.93
CA GLU A 47 -1.82 0.90 12.87
C GLU A 47 -2.09 -0.61 12.94
N ARG A 48 -3.35 -0.95 13.18
CA ARG A 48 -3.83 -2.33 13.20
C ARG A 48 -5.03 -2.50 12.25
N ILE A 49 -5.10 -3.67 11.62
CA ILE A 49 -6.19 -4.07 10.73
C ILE A 49 -6.80 -5.34 11.29
N LYS A 50 -8.13 -5.39 11.39
CA LYS A 50 -8.86 -6.56 11.90
C LYS A 50 -8.78 -7.71 10.87
N ASN A 51 -8.75 -8.95 11.35
CA ASN A 51 -8.72 -10.12 10.48
C ASN A 51 -9.83 -10.09 9.42
N GLY A 52 -9.47 -10.32 8.15
CA GLY A 52 -10.41 -10.33 7.02
C GLY A 52 -10.92 -8.97 6.59
N TYR A 53 -10.42 -7.85 7.14
CA TYR A 53 -10.72 -6.52 6.64
C TYR A 53 -9.69 -6.10 5.60
N ASP A 54 -10.20 -5.47 4.54
CA ASP A 54 -9.41 -4.93 3.45
C ASP A 54 -9.10 -3.46 3.73
N TYR A 55 -7.83 -3.09 3.59
CA TYR A 55 -7.38 -1.71 3.64
C TYR A 55 -6.87 -1.30 2.27
N LEU A 56 -7.48 -0.26 1.71
CA LEU A 56 -7.21 0.22 0.36
C LEU A 56 -6.28 1.45 0.43
N TYR A 57 -5.09 1.34 -0.17
CA TYR A 57 -4.13 2.44 -0.21
C TYR A 57 -4.39 3.35 -1.42
N PRO A 58 -4.26 4.68 -1.24
CA PRO A 58 -4.24 5.64 -2.33
C PRO A 58 -2.86 5.64 -3.03
N PRO A 59 -2.70 6.40 -4.13
CA PRO A 59 -1.38 6.71 -4.68
C PRO A 59 -0.43 7.30 -3.61
N PRO A 60 0.88 7.04 -3.70
CA PRO A 60 1.59 6.31 -4.77
C PRO A 60 1.61 4.79 -4.60
N ASN A 61 1.19 4.26 -3.44
CA ASN A 61 1.32 2.83 -3.11
C ASN A 61 0.19 1.96 -3.66
N CYS A 62 -0.88 2.57 -4.17
CA CYS A 62 -2.07 1.98 -4.79
C CYS A 62 -2.15 0.45 -4.70
N SER A 63 -2.57 -0.04 -3.53
CA SER A 63 -2.57 -1.47 -3.21
C SER A 63 -3.66 -1.78 -2.20
N LYS A 64 -4.06 -3.04 -2.12
CA LYS A 64 -4.96 -3.56 -1.11
C LYS A 64 -4.20 -4.46 -0.14
N TRP A 65 -4.43 -4.25 1.15
CA TRP A 65 -3.83 -5.03 2.21
C TRP A 65 -4.92 -5.73 3.00
N VAL A 66 -4.82 -7.04 3.13
CA VAL A 66 -5.79 -7.86 3.85
C VAL A 66 -5.07 -8.51 5.02
N CYS A 67 -5.57 -8.30 6.24
CA CYS A 67 -5.04 -8.98 7.41
C CYS A 67 -5.46 -10.46 7.39
N ASN A 68 -4.48 -11.37 7.44
CA ASN A 68 -4.70 -12.79 7.60
C ASN A 68 -4.00 -13.30 8.87
N VAL A 69 -4.75 -13.36 9.97
CA VAL A 69 -4.28 -13.80 11.29
C VAL A 69 -3.77 -15.24 11.25
N SER A 70 -4.42 -16.13 10.50
CA SER A 70 -4.01 -17.54 10.40
C SER A 70 -2.67 -17.73 9.70
N GLN A 71 -2.26 -16.77 8.86
CA GLN A 71 -0.96 -16.78 8.18
C GLN A 71 0.06 -15.84 8.82
N GLU A 72 -0.31 -15.17 9.92
CA GLU A 72 0.53 -14.16 10.59
C GLU A 72 1.10 -13.11 9.62
N ALA A 73 0.29 -12.73 8.61
CA ALA A 73 0.75 -11.90 7.50
C ALA A 73 -0.34 -11.01 6.93
N PHE A 74 0.11 -9.90 6.34
CA PHE A 74 -0.69 -9.14 5.39
C PHE A 74 -0.58 -9.76 4.00
N LEU A 75 -1.75 -9.98 3.38
CA LEU A 75 -1.85 -10.31 1.97
C LEU A 75 -1.99 -9.00 1.19
N LEU A 76 -1.01 -8.74 0.34
CA LEU A 76 -0.83 -7.49 -0.36
C LEU A 76 -1.13 -7.71 -1.84
N TYR A 77 -2.05 -6.93 -2.39
CA TYR A 77 -2.46 -6.99 -3.78
C TYR A 77 -2.16 -5.64 -4.43
N GLY A 78 -1.29 -5.63 -5.44
CA GLY A 78 -1.01 -4.46 -6.24
C GLY A 78 -1.89 -4.40 -7.48
N CYS A 79 -1.54 -3.50 -8.40
CA CYS A 79 -2.38 -3.12 -9.52
C CYS A 79 -2.55 -4.20 -10.58
N GLU A 80 -1.64 -5.17 -10.68
CA GLU A 80 -1.83 -6.31 -11.59
C GLU A 80 -3.02 -7.18 -11.17
N SER A 81 -3.36 -7.22 -9.88
CA SER A 81 -4.55 -7.93 -9.36
C SER A 81 -5.84 -7.10 -9.41
N ALA A 82 -5.77 -5.82 -9.78
CA ALA A 82 -6.89 -4.89 -9.68
C ALA A 82 -8.02 -5.17 -10.69
N ALA A 83 -7.72 -5.80 -11.82
CA ALA A 83 -8.68 -6.04 -12.91
C ALA A 83 -9.80 -7.04 -12.51
N GLU A 84 -9.52 -7.91 -11.55
CA GLU A 84 -10.43 -8.95 -11.07
C GLU A 84 -10.99 -8.63 -9.67
N ASP A 85 -10.63 -7.47 -9.10
CA ASP A 85 -10.99 -7.14 -7.73
C ASP A 85 -12.48 -6.74 -7.61
N PRO A 86 -13.22 -7.26 -6.60
CA PRO A 86 -14.63 -6.93 -6.41
C PRO A 86 -14.91 -5.43 -6.27
N TYR A 87 -13.97 -4.67 -5.73
CA TYR A 87 -14.12 -3.23 -5.54
C TYR A 87 -14.12 -2.43 -6.84
N GLN A 88 -13.69 -3.03 -7.97
CA GLN A 88 -13.77 -2.40 -9.29
C GLN A 88 -15.22 -2.09 -9.70
N TRP A 89 -16.18 -2.87 -9.20
CA TRP A 89 -17.59 -2.75 -9.57
C TRP A 89 -18.38 -1.83 -8.63
N LEU A 90 -17.74 -1.30 -7.58
CA LEU A 90 -18.40 -0.40 -6.64
C LEU A 90 -18.37 1.05 -7.15
N PRO A 91 -19.47 1.81 -6.97
CA PRO A 91 -19.49 3.23 -7.29
C PRO A 91 -18.66 4.01 -6.27
N MET A 92 -17.37 4.19 -6.53
CA MET A 92 -16.49 5.08 -5.77
C MET A 92 -16.64 6.52 -6.25
N LEU A 93 -16.72 7.49 -5.32
CA LEU A 93 -16.77 8.91 -5.69
C LEU A 93 -15.51 9.29 -6.50
N GLN A 94 -15.59 10.34 -7.31
CA GLN A 94 -14.41 10.87 -8.02
C GLN A 94 -13.28 11.27 -7.08
N THR A 95 -13.60 11.68 -5.85
CA THR A 95 -12.64 12.04 -4.80
C THR A 95 -11.96 10.84 -4.14
N ASP A 96 -12.58 9.66 -4.20
CA ASP A 96 -12.09 8.46 -3.54
C ASP A 96 -11.10 7.73 -4.46
N CYS A 97 -9.89 8.26 -4.53
CA CYS A 97 -8.83 7.60 -5.27
C CYS A 97 -8.06 6.59 -4.39
N PHE A 98 -8.65 5.40 -4.26
CA PHE A 98 -8.02 4.26 -3.60
C PHE A 98 -7.96 3.06 -4.55
N TYR A 99 -7.25 2.01 -4.16
CA TYR A 99 -7.26 0.74 -4.88
C TYR A 99 -8.71 0.23 -5.01
N PRO A 100 -9.13 -0.36 -6.15
CA PRO A 100 -8.38 -0.59 -7.39
C PRO A 100 -8.44 0.59 -8.39
N LYS A 101 -9.22 1.65 -8.10
CA LYS A 101 -9.43 2.79 -9.01
C LYS A 101 -8.11 3.50 -9.36
N CYS A 102 -7.25 3.71 -8.36
CA CYS A 102 -5.93 4.32 -8.56
C CYS A 102 -4.98 3.54 -9.48
N CYS A 103 -5.31 2.29 -9.83
CA CYS A 103 -4.53 1.48 -10.77
C CYS A 103 -4.88 1.77 -12.24
N LYS A 104 -6.07 2.32 -12.49
CA LYS A 104 -6.58 2.57 -13.85
C LYS A 104 -6.65 4.06 -14.17
N GLU A 105 -6.97 4.86 -13.17
CA GLU A 105 -7.16 6.29 -13.32
C GLU A 105 -5.96 7.06 -12.76
N ASN A 106 -5.54 8.09 -13.48
CA ASN A 106 -4.48 8.96 -13.04
C ASN A 106 -5.04 9.93 -12.00
N CYS A 107 -4.95 9.56 -10.73
CA CYS A 107 -5.43 10.37 -9.64
C CYS A 107 -4.45 11.49 -9.33
N THR A 108 -4.58 12.58 -10.06
CA THR A 108 -3.98 13.84 -9.66
C THR A 108 -4.69 14.30 -8.39
N GLN A 109 -3.98 14.26 -7.25
CA GLN A 109 -4.42 14.97 -6.06
C GLN A 109 -4.56 16.44 -6.47
N ARG A 110 -5.78 16.93 -6.65
CA ARG A 110 -6.00 18.38 -6.71
C ARG A 110 -5.48 18.91 -5.38
N PRO A 111 -4.49 19.82 -5.35
CA PRO A 111 -4.19 20.53 -4.12
C PRO A 111 -5.49 21.22 -3.73
N SER A 112 -6.01 20.88 -2.56
CA SER A 112 -7.10 21.60 -1.92
C SER A 112 -6.66 23.07 -1.82
N GLY A 113 -7.27 23.90 -2.65
CA GLY A 113 -7.15 25.35 -2.61
C GLY A 113 -7.93 25.95 -1.44
#